data_AF-A0A9W9J1S3-F1
#
_entry.id   AF-A0A9W9J1S3-F1
#
_cell.length_a   1.000
_cell.length_b   1.000
_cell.length_c   1.000
_cell.angle_alpha   90.00
_cell.angle_beta   90.00
_cell.angle_gamma   90.00
#
_symmetry.space_group_name_H-M   'P 1'
#
loop_
_entity.id
_entity.type
_entity.pdbx_description
1 polymer ?
#
loop_
_entity_poly.entity_id
_entity_poly.type
_entity_poly.pdbx_seq_one_letter_code
_entity_poly.pdbx_strand_id
1 'polypeptide(L)' 'MAGPSKSLILDPALQKYYELNANRYKYWRWTPRHAMLSFVYMGVIPGILTYFAYKYEGKFEFRGKRRGDTIAEW' A
#
# COMPACT_ATOMS: atom_id res chain seq x y z
N MET A 1 11.81 26.68 -26.25
CA MET A 1 11.02 25.44 -26.40
C MET A 1 10.50 25.39 -27.82
N ALA A 2 10.84 24.36 -28.60
CA ALA A 2 10.30 24.20 -29.96
C ALA A 2 8.76 24.11 -29.90
N GLY A 3 8.08 24.69 -30.89
CA GLY A 3 6.61 24.69 -30.95
C GLY A 3 6.02 23.27 -31.03
N PRO A 4 4.70 23.13 -30.80
CA PRO A 4 4.05 21.82 -30.69
C PRO A 4 4.29 20.97 -31.95
N SER A 5 4.90 19.80 -31.77
CA SER A 5 5.11 18.84 -32.84
C SER A 5 3.78 18.15 -33.17
N LYS A 6 3.45 18.03 -34.47
CA LYS A 6 2.23 17.34 -34.94
C LYS A 6 2.20 15.83 -34.66
N SER A 7 3.23 15.29 -34.00
CA SER A 7 3.39 13.86 -33.70
C SER A 7 2.52 13.38 -32.54
N LEU A 8 2.08 14.29 -31.65
CA LEU A 8 1.20 13.99 -30.52
C LEU A 8 -0.13 14.71 -30.72
N ILE A 9 -1.13 13.95 -31.16
CA ILE A 9 -2.52 14.39 -31.16
C ILE A 9 -3.05 14.11 -29.76
N LEU A 10 -3.24 15.16 -28.96
CA LEU A 10 -3.83 15.03 -27.63
C LEU A 10 -5.32 14.77 -27.77
N ASP A 11 -5.76 13.58 -27.37
CA ASP A 11 -7.18 13.30 -27.21
C ASP A 11 -7.70 14.02 -25.95
N PRO A 12 -8.65 14.97 -26.09
CA PRO A 12 -9.20 15.69 -24.94
C PRO A 12 -9.88 14.77 -23.92
N ALA A 13 -10.43 13.62 -24.31
CA ALA A 13 -11.05 12.68 -23.39
C ALA A 13 -10.00 12.00 -22.50
N LEU A 14 -8.91 11.52 -23.12
CA LEU A 14 -7.77 10.94 -22.42
C LEU A 14 -7.09 11.96 -21.48
N GLN A 15 -6.90 13.19 -21.94
CA GLN A 15 -6.36 14.29 -21.12
C GLN A 15 -7.22 14.50 -19.85
N LYS A 16 -8.54 14.59 -20.01
CA LYS A 16 -9.48 14.77 -18.89
C LYS A 16 -9.45 13.60 -17.91
N TYR A 17 -9.30 12.37 -18.40
CA TYR A 17 -9.17 11.20 -17.53
C TYR A 17 -7.89 11.25 -16.66
N TYR A 18 -6.76 11.65 -17.23
CA TYR A 18 -5.54 11.86 -16.46
C TYR A 18 -5.70 12.96 -15.42
N GLU A 19 -6.30 14.08 -15.81
CA GLU A 19 -6.58 15.20 -14.91
C GLU A 19 -7.53 14.79 -13.75
N LEU A 20 -8.52 13.93 -14.01
CA LEU A 20 -9.40 13.39 -12.96
C LEU A 20 -8.63 12.55 -11.94
N ASN A 21 -7.68 11.72 -12.39
CA ASN A 21 -6.84 10.93 -11.49
C ASN A 21 -5.89 11.82 -10.67
N ALA A 22 -5.20 12.74 -11.32
CA ALA A 22 -4.26 13.66 -10.67
C ALA A 22 -4.96 14.58 -9.64
N ASN A 23 -6.17 15.04 -9.94
CA ASN A 23 -6.95 15.92 -9.06
C ASN A 23 -7.89 15.16 -8.11
N ARG A 24 -7.82 13.83 -8.03
CA ARG A 24 -8.76 13.01 -7.23
C ARG A 24 -8.82 13.43 -5.77
N TYR A 25 -7.69 13.83 -5.18
CA TYR A 25 -7.62 14.29 -3.78
C TYR A 25 -8.45 15.55 -3.52
N LYS A 26 -8.61 16.43 -4.52
CA LYS A 26 -9.37 17.69 -4.39
C LYS A 26 -10.86 17.44 -4.22
N TYR A 27 -11.37 16.37 -4.81
CA TYR A 27 -12.80 16.02 -4.80
C TYR A 27 -13.16 14.95 -3.78
N TRP A 28 -12.18 14.51 -2.98
CA TRP A 28 -12.40 13.47 -1.99
C TRP A 28 -13.24 13.98 -0.80
N ARG A 29 -14.01 13.08 -0.19
CA ARG A 29 -14.85 13.34 0.97
C ARG A 29 -14.82 12.17 1.94
N TRP A 30 -14.86 12.48 3.24
CA TRP A 30 -15.09 11.47 4.27
C TRP A 30 -16.51 10.95 4.19
N THR A 31 -16.67 9.74 3.66
CA THR A 31 -17.90 8.95 3.83
C THR A 31 -17.61 7.81 4.80
N PRO A 32 -18.63 7.22 5.45
CA PRO A 32 -18.43 6.12 6.39
C PRO A 32 -17.60 4.97 5.80
N ARG A 33 -17.79 4.68 4.51
CA ARG A 33 -16.98 3.69 3.78
C ARG A 33 -15.50 4.07 3.70
N HIS A 34 -15.19 5.30 3.31
CA HIS A 34 -13.79 5.74 3.20
C HIS A 34 -13.12 5.80 4.57
N ALA A 35 -13.83 6.28 5.60
CA ALA A 35 -13.34 6.29 6.97
C ALA A 35 -12.96 4.88 7.46
N MET A 36 -13.84 3.89 7.24
CA MET A 36 -13.56 2.51 7.60
C MET A 36 -12.36 1.93 6.84
N LEU A 37 -12.27 2.19 5.53
CA LEU A 37 -11.12 1.74 4.74
C LEU A 37 -9.81 2.36 5.25
N SER A 38 -9.77 3.67 5.46
CA SER A 38 -8.59 4.36 6.01
C SER A 38 -8.20 3.79 7.38
N PHE A 39 -9.17 3.57 8.27
CA PHE A 39 -8.91 2.99 9.59
C PHE A 39 -8.31 1.57 9.51
N VAL A 40 -8.87 0.71 8.65
CA VAL A 40 -8.36 -0.66 8.47
C VAL A 40 -6.94 -0.65 7.91
N TYR A 41 -6.71 0.08 6.82
CA TYR A 41 -5.41 0.05 6.14
C TYR A 41 -4.31 0.81 6.88
N MET A 42 -4.63 1.88 7.62
CA MET A 42 -3.63 2.66 8.35
C MET A 42 -3.48 2.24 9.80
N GLY A 43 -4.50 1.63 10.42
CA GLY A 43 -4.50 1.25 11.83
C GLY A 43 -4.47 -0.26 12.02
N VAL A 44 -5.51 -0.95 11.56
CA VAL A 44 -5.71 -2.38 11.86
C VAL A 44 -4.60 -3.24 11.25
N ILE A 45 -4.29 -3.06 9.96
CA ILE A 45 -3.28 -3.87 9.28
C ILE A 45 -1.89 -3.66 9.89
N PRO A 46 -1.36 -2.42 10.02
CA PRO A 46 -0.09 -2.21 10.70
C PRO A 46 -0.10 -2.69 12.15
N GLY A 47 -1.17 -2.43 12.91
CA GLY A 47 -1.28 -2.86 14.30
C GLY A 47 -1.19 -4.38 14.47
N ILE A 48 -1.86 -5.15 13.61
CA ILE A 48 -1.75 -6.62 13.60
C ILE A 48 -0.32 -7.03 13.24
N LEU A 49 0.25 -6.52 12.15
CA LEU A 49 1.60 -6.88 11.71
C LEU A 49 2.64 -6.58 12.80
N THR A 50 2.58 -5.40 13.42
CA THR A 50 3.46 -4.99 14.50
C THR A 50 3.30 -5.89 15.73
N TYR A 51 2.06 -6.24 16.11
CA TYR A 51 1.83 -7.17 17.21
C TYR A 51 2.46 -8.54 16.96
N PHE A 52 2.26 -9.10 15.76
CA PHE A 52 2.86 -10.38 15.39
C PHE A 52 4.39 -10.29 15.33
N ALA A 53 4.93 -9.21 14.76
CA ALA A 53 6.37 -8.97 14.72
C ALA A 53 6.95 -9.01 16.14
N TYR A 54 6.46 -8.20 17.07
CA TYR A 54 6.97 -8.19 18.44
C TYR A 54 6.74 -9.50 19.21
N LYS A 55 5.62 -10.18 18.95
CA LYS A 55 5.32 -11.43 19.65
C LYS A 55 6.24 -12.58 19.26
N TYR A 56 6.71 -12.61 18.01
CA TYR A 56 7.48 -13.71 17.44
C TYR A 56 8.92 -13.32 17.09
N GLU A 57 9.30 -12.06 17.28
CA GLU A 57 10.68 -11.60 17.16
C GLU A 57 11.59 -12.44 18.03
N GLY A 58 12.67 -12.97 17.45
CA GLY A 58 13.66 -13.79 18.13
C GLY A 58 13.20 -15.18 18.56
N LYS A 59 11.93 -15.55 18.37
CA LYS A 59 11.38 -16.84 18.84
C LYS A 59 11.61 -18.02 17.90
N PHE A 60 12.13 -17.77 16.70
CA PHE A 60 12.35 -18.81 15.71
C PHE A 60 13.74 -18.69 15.12
N GLU A 61 14.56 -19.72 15.30
CA GLU A 61 15.87 -19.84 14.64
C GLU A 61 15.89 -21.08 13.73
N PHE A 62 16.12 -20.86 12.44
CA PHE A 62 16.17 -21.93 11.44
C PHE A 62 17.61 -22.32 11.05
N ARG A 63 18.61 -21.62 11.59
CA ARG A 63 20.01 -21.77 11.19
C ARG A 63 20.55 -23.11 11.67
N GLY A 64 20.91 -23.99 10.72
CA GLY A 64 21.56 -25.27 11.01
C GLY A 64 20.67 -26.36 11.59
N LYS A 65 19.36 -26.14 11.75
CA LYS A 65 18.41 -27.11 12.31
C LYS A 65 18.14 -28.27 11.34
N ARG A 66 18.01 -29.50 11.85
CA ARG A 66 17.73 -30.74 11.10
C ARG A 66 16.37 -31.33 11.46
N ARG A 67 15.99 -32.42 10.79
CA ARG A 67 14.73 -33.12 11.04
C ARG A 67 14.69 -33.64 12.49
N GLY A 68 13.73 -33.15 13.27
CA GLY A 68 13.57 -33.50 14.69
C GLY A 68 14.05 -32.42 15.66
N ASP A 69 14.78 -31.40 15.19
CA ASP A 69 15.28 -30.31 16.05
C ASP A 69 14.21 -29.24 16.30
N THR A 70 14.22 -28.65 17.50
CA THR A 70 13.30 -27.57 17.88
C THR A 70 13.72 -26.24 17.28
N ILE A 71 12.76 -25.58 16.63
CA ILE A 71 12.93 -24.28 15.97
C ILE A 71 12.59 -23.11 16.91
N ALA A 72 11.73 -23.37 17.91
CA ALA A 72 11.32 -22.37 18.87
C ALA A 72 12.45 -22.06 19.85
N GLU A 73 12.79 -20.79 19.97
CA GLU A 73 13.62 -20.19 21.01
C GLU A 73 12.61 -19.53 21.98
N TRP A 74 12.36 -20.14 23.14
CA TRP A 74 11.29 -19.71 24.08
C TRP A 74 11.76 -18.73 25.13
#